data_AF-A0A3M1SEY1-F1
#
_entry.id   AF-A0A3M1SEY1-F1
#
_cell.length_a   1.000
_cell.length_b   1.000
_cell.length_c   1.000
_cell.angle_alpha   90.00
_cell.angle_beta   90.00
_cell.angle_gamma   90.00
#
_symmetry.space_group_name_H-M   'P 1'
#
loop_
_entity.id
_entity.type
_entity.pdbx_description
1 polymer ?
#
loop_
_entity_poly.entity_id
_entity_poly.type
_entity_poly.pdbx_seq_one_letter_code
_entity_poly.pdbx_strand_id
1 'polypeptide(L)'
;MTLKTEYRNEAVFFSIFDTPDGLVYCSGVNIERFLPITRGRHKSMSNPAIRGLQLVNLEIRSIALGEGAETETGRFGECSGLTPPDEFWYTESLFIKNAPDGFSDRVIEYAVVNLLKKIDKAIMLNAGMPEKLLPPESLMEFINELCRRFG
;
A
#
# COMPACT_ATOMS: atom_id res chain seq x y z
N MET A 1 -9.63 -20.59 2.25
CA MET A 1 -9.07 -19.23 2.15
C MET A 1 -7.57 -19.38 2.20
N THR A 2 -6.87 -18.82 1.22
CA THR A 2 -5.44 -19.04 1.05
C THR A 2 -4.79 -17.72 0.67
N LEU A 3 -3.71 -17.37 1.36
CA LEU A 3 -2.86 -16.24 0.96
C LEU A 3 -2.28 -16.54 -0.43
N LYS A 4 -2.57 -15.67 -1.39
CA LYS A 4 -2.16 -15.85 -2.78
C LYS A 4 -0.82 -15.19 -3.06
N THR A 5 -0.72 -13.90 -2.74
CA THR A 5 0.50 -13.11 -2.92
C THR A 5 0.63 -12.14 -1.76
N GLU A 6 1.86 -11.94 -1.29
CA GLU A 6 2.17 -10.96 -0.24
C GLU A 6 3.45 -10.18 -0.59
N TYR A 7 3.41 -8.89 -0.28
CA TYR A 7 4.57 -8.01 -0.22
C TYR A 7 4.54 -7.25 1.10
N ARG A 8 5.56 -7.41 1.95
CA ARG A 8 5.55 -6.88 3.31
C ARG A 8 6.94 -6.55 3.83
N ASN A 9 7.06 -5.43 4.53
CA ASN A 9 8.16 -5.11 5.43
C ASN A 9 7.62 -4.33 6.65
N GLU A 10 8.50 -3.73 7.46
CA GLU A 10 8.11 -2.96 8.66
C GLU A 10 7.35 -1.66 8.36
N ALA A 11 7.40 -1.16 7.12
CA ALA A 11 6.80 0.11 6.73
C ALA A 11 5.48 -0.04 5.97
N VAL A 12 5.35 -1.11 5.17
CA VAL A 12 4.18 -1.33 4.30
C VAL A 12 3.84 -2.82 4.21
N PHE A 13 2.56 -3.13 3.96
CA PHE A 13 2.15 -4.44 3.48
C PHE A 13 1.08 -4.34 2.39
N PHE A 14 1.09 -5.32 1.49
CA PHE A 14 0.11 -5.55 0.44
C PHE A 14 -0.09 -7.05 0.33
N SER A 15 -1.29 -7.54 0.69
CA SER A 15 -1.61 -8.96 0.73
C SER A 15 -2.88 -9.21 -0.06
N ILE A 16 -2.88 -10.28 -0.85
CA ILE A 16 -4.05 -10.70 -1.62
C ILE A 16 -4.41 -12.13 -1.21
N PHE A 17 -5.68 -12.33 -0.87
CA PHE A 17 -6.24 -13.62 -0.48
C PHE A 17 -7.23 -14.10 -1.54
N ASP A 18 -7.15 -15.39 -1.88
CA ASP A 18 -8.20 -16.04 -2.67
C ASP A 18 -9.39 -16.39 -1.78
N THR A 19 -10.59 -16.01 -2.23
CA THR A 19 -11.87 -16.38 -1.64
C THR A 19 -12.72 -17.14 -2.66
N PRO A 20 -13.78 -17.86 -2.24
CA PRO A 20 -14.67 -18.54 -3.17
C PRO A 20 -15.32 -17.62 -4.22
N ASP A 21 -15.50 -16.33 -3.87
CA ASP A 21 -16.24 -15.36 -4.67
C ASP A 21 -15.33 -14.33 -5.38
N GLY A 22 -14.02 -14.37 -5.15
CA GLY A 22 -13.08 -13.41 -5.73
C GLY A 22 -11.76 -13.29 -4.95
N LEU A 23 -11.22 -12.08 -4.92
CA LEU A 23 -10.01 -11.72 -4.21
C LEU A 23 -10.30 -10.72 -3.10
N VAL A 24 -9.64 -10.86 -1.96
CA VAL A 24 -9.56 -9.80 -0.96
C VAL A 24 -8.15 -9.21 -0.99
N TYR A 25 -8.06 -7.94 -1.35
CA TYR A 25 -6.84 -7.15 -1.28
C TYR A 25 -6.83 -6.37 0.04
N CYS A 26 -5.75 -6.56 0.81
CA CYS A 26 -5.48 -5.87 2.06
C CYS A 26 -4.20 -5.07 1.91
N SER A 27 -4.19 -3.83 2.39
CA SER A 27 -3.00 -2.99 2.36
C SER A 27 -2.86 -2.18 3.62
N GLY A 28 -1.63 -1.80 3.94
CA GLY A 28 -1.38 -0.92 5.06
C GLY A 28 -0.04 -0.23 5.03
N VAL A 29 0.02 0.86 5.76
CA VAL A 29 1.21 1.67 5.95
C VAL A 29 1.42 1.95 7.44
N ASN A 30 2.64 1.68 7.92
CA ASN A 30 3.04 2.04 9.27
C ASN A 30 3.38 3.52 9.28
N ILE A 31 2.56 4.31 9.97
CA ILE A 31 2.66 5.77 9.98
C ILE A 31 3.97 6.20 10.64
N GLU A 32 4.41 5.51 11.70
CA GLU A 32 5.60 5.84 12.47
C GLU A 32 6.87 5.72 11.62
N ARG A 33 6.92 4.75 10.71
CA ARG A 33 8.07 4.57 9.79
C ARG A 33 8.21 5.72 8.78
N PHE A 34 7.12 6.41 8.46
CA PHE A 34 7.14 7.57 7.57
C PHE A 34 7.18 8.92 8.31
N LEU A 35 7.01 8.93 9.63
CA LEU A 35 7.01 10.17 10.42
C LEU A 35 8.23 11.07 10.20
N PRO A 36 9.48 10.56 10.09
CA PRO A 36 10.65 11.43 9.88
C PRO A 36 10.47 12.34 8.66
N ILE A 37 10.01 11.79 7.54
CA ILE A 37 9.84 12.56 6.30
C ILE A 37 8.49 13.28 6.18
N THR A 38 7.48 12.90 6.97
CA THR A 38 6.15 13.52 6.90
C THR A 38 5.90 14.60 7.95
N ARG A 39 6.49 14.50 9.14
CA ARG A 39 6.17 15.35 10.28
C ARG A 39 6.42 16.84 9.95
N GLY A 40 5.44 17.68 10.25
CA GLY A 40 5.51 19.14 10.02
C GLY A 40 5.37 19.57 8.56
N ARG A 41 5.21 18.62 7.62
CA ARG A 41 5.09 18.88 6.18
C ARG A 41 3.67 18.71 5.65
N HIS A 42 2.71 18.57 6.54
CA HIS A 42 1.29 18.43 6.19
C HIS A 42 0.39 19.13 7.20
N LYS A 43 -0.84 19.44 6.78
CA LYS A 43 -1.91 19.90 7.69
C LYS A 43 -2.22 18.82 8.72
N SER A 44 -2.76 19.21 9.87
CA SER A 44 -2.96 18.38 11.08
C SER A 44 -3.74 17.07 10.88
N MET A 45 -4.39 16.85 9.72
CA MET A 45 -5.21 15.68 9.42
C MET A 45 -4.88 14.98 8.08
N SER A 46 -3.75 15.29 7.44
CA SER A 46 -3.42 14.76 6.10
C SER A 46 -2.02 14.14 6.07
N ASN A 47 -1.80 13.06 6.83
CA ASN A 47 -0.53 12.34 6.74
C ASN A 47 -0.30 11.85 5.28
N PRO A 48 0.81 12.22 4.63
CA PRO A 48 1.16 11.83 3.27
C PRO A 48 1.17 10.33 3.01
N ALA A 49 1.58 9.51 3.99
CA ALA A 49 1.58 8.06 3.88
C ALA A 49 0.15 7.49 3.84
N ILE A 50 -0.72 7.97 4.73
CA ILE A 50 -2.16 7.63 4.73
C ILE A 50 -2.79 8.04 3.40
N ARG A 51 -2.58 9.30 3.00
CA ARG A 51 -3.17 9.83 1.76
C ARG A 51 -2.65 9.11 0.53
N GLY A 52 -1.37 8.76 0.51
CA GLY A 52 -0.75 7.95 -0.53
C GLY A 52 -1.44 6.60 -0.66
N LEU A 53 -1.67 5.89 0.46
CA LEU A 53 -2.34 4.59 0.46
C LEU A 53 -3.78 4.69 -0.05
N GLN A 54 -4.54 5.68 0.43
CA GLN A 54 -5.90 5.94 -0.05
C GLN A 54 -5.97 6.14 -1.57
N LEU A 55 -5.05 6.94 -2.13
CA LEU A 55 -5.00 7.21 -3.55
C LEU A 55 -4.60 5.97 -4.36
N VAL A 56 -3.63 5.20 -3.89
CA VAL A 56 -3.26 3.91 -4.52
C VAL A 56 -4.45 2.97 -4.56
N ASN A 57 -5.23 2.86 -3.49
CA ASN A 57 -6.39 1.97 -3.46
C ASN A 57 -7.52 2.42 -4.39
N LEU A 58 -7.73 3.73 -4.54
CA LEU A 58 -8.65 4.27 -5.54
C LEU A 58 -8.19 3.94 -6.97
N GLU A 59 -6.89 3.98 -7.24
CA GLU A 59 -6.33 3.64 -8.55
C GLU A 59 -6.43 2.13 -8.83
N ILE A 60 -6.13 1.28 -7.86
CA ILE A 60 -6.32 -0.18 -7.98
C ILE A 60 -7.79 -0.50 -8.29
N ARG A 61 -8.72 0.17 -7.60
CA ARG A 61 -10.15 0.05 -7.89
C ARG A 61 -10.47 0.48 -9.31
N SER A 62 -9.90 1.59 -9.78
CA SER A 62 -10.07 2.05 -11.15
C SER A 62 -9.51 1.07 -12.19
N ILE A 63 -8.36 0.44 -11.90
CA ILE A 63 -7.75 -0.58 -12.76
C ILE A 63 -8.67 -1.80 -12.84
N ALA A 64 -9.12 -2.31 -11.69
CA ALA A 64 -10.04 -3.44 -11.61
C ALA A 64 -11.31 -3.20 -12.45
N LEU A 65 -11.98 -2.07 -12.21
CA LEU A 65 -13.19 -1.69 -12.96
C LEU A 65 -12.91 -1.53 -14.46
N GLY A 66 -11.77 -0.96 -14.83
CA GLY A 66 -11.35 -0.80 -16.22
C GLY A 66 -11.09 -2.13 -16.95
N GLU A 67 -10.76 -3.19 -16.22
CA GLU A 67 -10.57 -4.55 -16.73
C GLU A 67 -11.82 -5.44 -16.59
N GLY A 68 -12.97 -4.85 -16.20
CA GLY A 68 -14.26 -5.55 -16.13
C GLY A 68 -14.52 -6.29 -14.81
N ALA A 69 -13.68 -6.10 -13.79
CA ALA A 69 -13.92 -6.63 -12.45
C ALA A 69 -14.95 -5.78 -11.68
N GLU A 70 -15.54 -6.36 -10.63
CA GLU A 70 -16.38 -5.63 -9.67
C GLU A 70 -15.60 -5.41 -8.37
N THR A 71 -15.86 -4.30 -7.69
CA THR A 71 -15.09 -3.92 -6.49
C THR A 71 -15.98 -3.44 -5.35
N GLU A 72 -15.69 -3.88 -4.13
CA GLU A 72 -16.38 -3.44 -2.90
C GLU A 72 -15.36 -3.06 -1.81
N THR A 73 -15.55 -1.90 -1.20
CA THR A 73 -14.77 -1.47 -0.03
C THR A 73 -15.46 -1.94 1.23
N GLY A 74 -14.72 -2.52 2.17
CA GLY A 74 -15.29 -3.02 3.41
C GLY A 74 -14.21 -3.48 4.38
N ARG A 75 -14.61 -3.90 5.57
CA ARG A 75 -13.72 -4.60 6.51
C ARG A 75 -13.88 -6.09 6.29
N PHE A 76 -12.86 -6.72 5.74
CA PHE A 76 -12.85 -8.15 5.45
C PHE A 76 -12.08 -8.89 6.53
N GLY A 77 -12.59 -10.06 6.94
CA GLY A 77 -11.99 -10.85 8.02
C GLY A 77 -10.54 -11.26 7.69
N GLU A 78 -10.25 -11.44 6.41
CA GLU A 78 -8.95 -11.76 5.83
C GLU A 78 -7.89 -10.68 6.12
N CYS A 79 -8.30 -9.43 6.30
CA CYS A 79 -7.38 -8.34 6.63
C CYS A 79 -7.14 -8.20 8.15
N SER A 80 -7.79 -9.01 8.97
CA SER A 80 -7.68 -8.94 10.44
C SER A 80 -6.37 -9.56 10.92
N GLY A 81 -5.69 -8.89 11.86
CA GLY A 81 -4.45 -9.41 12.45
C GLY A 81 -3.22 -9.32 11.54
N LEU A 82 -3.29 -8.61 10.41
CA LEU A 82 -2.15 -8.38 9.53
C LEU A 82 -1.13 -7.39 10.09
N THR A 83 -1.44 -6.68 11.18
CA THR A 83 -0.56 -5.68 11.78
C THR A 83 -0.32 -5.99 13.25
N PRO A 84 0.89 -5.74 13.78
CA PRO A 84 1.13 -5.78 15.21
C PRO A 84 0.19 -4.80 15.97
N PRO A 85 -0.29 -5.17 17.17
CA PRO A 85 -1.23 -4.34 17.93
C PRO A 85 -0.58 -3.10 18.57
N ASP A 86 0.75 -3.08 18.71
CA ASP A 86 1.56 -2.05 19.34
C ASP A 86 2.14 -1.02 18.36
N GLU A 87 1.87 -1.17 17.07
CA GLU A 87 2.33 -0.25 16.01
C GLU A 87 1.17 0.55 15.41
N PHE A 88 1.45 1.78 14.96
CA PHE A 88 0.42 2.62 14.36
C PHE A 88 0.31 2.42 12.84
N TRP A 89 -0.56 1.48 12.45
CA TRP A 89 -0.87 1.19 11.05
C TRP A 89 -2.18 1.84 10.60
N TYR A 90 -2.15 2.41 9.39
CA TYR A 90 -3.36 2.71 8.63
C TYR A 90 -3.58 1.62 7.59
N THR A 91 -4.77 1.03 7.56
CA THR A 91 -5.10 -0.09 6.70
C THR A 91 -6.32 0.21 5.84
N GLU A 92 -6.36 -0.43 4.68
CA GLU A 92 -7.41 -0.32 3.69
C GLU A 92 -7.62 -1.68 3.04
N SER A 93 -8.85 -1.95 2.62
CA SER A 93 -9.20 -3.24 2.05
C SER A 93 -10.28 -3.17 0.99
N LEU A 94 -10.12 -4.04 -0.01
CA LEU A 94 -10.92 -4.07 -1.23
C LEU A 94 -11.25 -5.52 -1.58
N PHE A 95 -12.52 -5.84 -1.76
CA PHE A 95 -12.96 -7.07 -2.39
C PHE A 95 -13.05 -6.86 -3.90
N ILE A 96 -12.56 -7.83 -4.67
CA ILE A 96 -12.43 -7.76 -6.13
C ILE A 96 -12.96 -9.05 -6.72
N LYS A 97 -14.09 -8.97 -7.44
CA LYS A 97 -14.73 -10.10 -8.09
C LYS A 97 -14.41 -10.10 -9.58
N ASN A 98 -14.27 -11.30 -10.16
CA ASN A 98 -13.90 -11.49 -11.56
C ASN A 98 -12.58 -10.79 -11.95
N ALA A 99 -11.60 -10.81 -11.03
CA ALA A 99 -10.26 -10.28 -11.33
C ALA A 99 -9.63 -11.07 -12.50
N PRO A 100 -9.01 -10.41 -13.48
CA PRO A 100 -8.37 -11.10 -14.60
C PRO A 100 -7.11 -11.86 -14.19
N ASP A 101 -6.64 -12.74 -15.06
CA ASP A 101 -5.42 -13.50 -14.83
C ASP A 101 -4.21 -12.57 -14.64
N GLY A 102 -3.33 -12.93 -13.69
CA GLY A 102 -2.15 -12.12 -13.35
C GLY A 102 -2.46 -10.76 -12.71
N PHE A 103 -3.72 -10.48 -12.35
CA PHE A 103 -4.09 -9.21 -11.70
C PHE A 103 -3.38 -9.01 -10.36
N SER A 104 -3.25 -10.06 -9.55
CA SER A 104 -2.67 -9.98 -8.21
C SER A 104 -1.25 -9.43 -8.18
N ASP A 105 -0.36 -9.99 -9.00
CA ASP A 105 1.05 -9.59 -9.04
C ASP A 105 1.21 -8.18 -9.62
N ARG A 106 0.45 -7.87 -10.68
CA ARG A 106 0.43 -6.52 -11.30
C ARG A 106 -0.01 -5.45 -10.30
N VAL A 107 -1.05 -5.74 -9.50
CA VAL A 107 -1.56 -4.80 -8.50
C VAL A 107 -0.56 -4.56 -7.39
N ILE A 108 0.13 -5.59 -6.90
CA ILE A 108 1.13 -5.42 -5.84
C ILE A 108 2.31 -4.56 -6.33
N GLU A 109 2.84 -4.85 -7.53
CA GLU A 109 3.90 -4.03 -8.11
C GLU A 109 3.47 -2.57 -8.27
N TYR A 110 2.28 -2.36 -8.85
CA TYR A 110 1.71 -1.02 -9.00
C TYR A 110 1.58 -0.31 -7.64
N ALA A 111 1.03 -1.00 -6.64
CA ALA A 111 0.70 -0.41 -5.35
C ALA A 111 1.95 0.08 -4.61
N VAL A 112 2.98 -0.75 -4.53
CA VAL A 112 4.23 -0.43 -3.83
C VAL A 112 4.94 0.75 -4.50
N VAL A 113 5.11 0.70 -5.82
CA VAL A 113 5.82 1.75 -6.57
C VAL A 113 5.07 3.08 -6.49
N ASN A 114 3.75 3.06 -6.68
CA ASN A 114 2.96 4.29 -6.70
C ASN A 114 2.74 4.87 -5.31
N LEU A 115 2.74 4.06 -4.24
CA LEU A 115 2.65 4.58 -2.87
C LEU A 115 3.81 5.53 -2.59
N LEU A 116 5.06 5.10 -2.85
CA LEU A 116 6.23 5.93 -2.62
C LEU A 116 6.23 7.21 -3.46
N LYS A 117 5.87 7.11 -4.74
CA LYS A 117 5.73 8.27 -5.64
C LYS A 117 4.71 9.27 -5.14
N LYS A 118 3.58 8.81 -4.59
CA LYS A 118 2.55 9.69 -4.02
C LYS A 118 3.00 10.35 -2.72
N ILE A 119 3.71 9.61 -1.86
CA ILE A 119 4.31 10.16 -0.64
C ILE A 119 5.29 11.27 -1.03
N ASP A 120 6.30 10.97 -1.86
CA ASP A 120 7.33 11.92 -2.31
C ASP A 120 6.72 13.20 -2.90
N LYS A 121 5.72 13.06 -3.78
CA LYS A 121 4.99 14.19 -4.36
C LYS A 121 4.27 15.04 -3.30
N ALA A 122 3.68 14.42 -2.30
CA ALA A 122 2.95 15.12 -1.25
C ALA A 122 3.87 15.89 -0.29
N ILE A 123 5.09 15.42 -0.05
CA ILE A 123 6.09 16.10 0.80
C ILE A 123 7.16 16.86 0.02
N MET A 124 7.08 16.87 -1.31
CA MET A 124 7.94 17.59 -2.25
C MET A 124 9.45 17.31 -2.07
N LEU A 125 9.81 16.07 -1.75
CA LEU A 125 11.22 15.69 -1.57
C LEU A 125 12.00 15.61 -2.89
N ASN A 126 11.34 15.22 -3.98
CA ASN A 126 11.97 14.93 -5.27
C ASN A 126 13.16 13.94 -5.11
N ALA A 127 13.00 12.93 -4.27
CA ALA A 127 14.12 12.07 -3.85
C ALA A 127 14.48 10.96 -4.85
N GLY A 128 13.80 10.88 -5.99
CA GLY A 128 14.01 9.85 -7.01
C GLY A 128 13.47 8.50 -6.54
N MET A 129 12.16 8.31 -6.68
CA MET A 129 11.50 7.07 -6.27
C MET A 129 11.84 5.91 -7.20
N PRO A 130 11.80 4.65 -6.72
CA PRO A 130 12.01 3.49 -7.57
C PRO A 130 10.98 3.44 -8.70
N GLU A 131 11.44 3.10 -9.90
CA GLU A 131 10.58 2.91 -11.07
C GLU A 131 10.04 1.47 -11.21
N LYS A 132 10.61 0.55 -10.43
CA LYS A 132 10.26 -0.87 -10.41
C LYS A 132 10.11 -1.35 -8.97
N LEU A 133 9.38 -2.46 -8.80
CA LEU A 133 9.24 -3.11 -7.51
C LEU A 133 10.61 -3.54 -6.97
N LEU A 134 10.99 -3.00 -5.83
CA LEU A 134 12.16 -3.47 -5.07
C LEU A 134 11.76 -4.68 -4.23
N PRO A 135 12.67 -5.62 -3.93
CA PRO A 135 12.45 -6.60 -2.87
C PRO A 135 12.10 -5.92 -1.54
N PRO A 136 11.31 -6.55 -0.64
CA PRO A 136 10.84 -5.91 0.58
C PRO A 136 11.95 -5.36 1.49
N GLU A 137 13.07 -6.09 1.60
CA GLU A 137 14.26 -5.67 2.36
C GLU A 137 14.90 -4.43 1.74
N SER A 138 15.16 -4.45 0.43
CA SER A 138 15.73 -3.30 -0.29
C SER A 138 14.81 -2.07 -0.28
N LEU A 139 13.49 -2.27 -0.29
CA LEU A 139 12.53 -1.18 -0.11
C LEU A 139 12.64 -0.58 1.30
N MET A 140 12.81 -1.42 2.33
CA MET A 140 12.97 -0.96 3.70
C MET A 140 14.27 -0.16 3.87
N GLU A 141 15.38 -0.63 3.29
CA GLU A 141 16.64 0.11 3.24
C GLU A 141 16.46 1.46 2.55
N PHE A 142 15.76 1.50 1.42
CA PHE A 142 15.46 2.73 0.71
C PHE A 142 14.65 3.72 1.57
N ILE A 143 13.60 3.26 2.25
CA ILE A 143 12.79 4.09 3.15
C ILE A 143 13.63 4.62 4.31
N ASN A 144 14.47 3.77 4.92
CA ASN A 144 15.38 4.19 5.99
C ASN A 144 16.36 5.26 5.52
N GLU A 145 16.90 5.12 4.31
CA GLU A 145 17.81 6.11 3.73
C GLU A 145 17.08 7.43 3.43
N LEU A 146 15.84 7.39 2.92
CA LEU A 146 15.01 8.58 2.77
C LEU A 146 14.81 9.30 4.11
N CYS A 147 14.45 8.56 5.15
CA CYS A 147 14.27 9.09 6.50
C CYS A 147 15.56 9.68 7.07
N ARG A 148 16.71 9.02 6.86
CA ARG A 148 18.01 9.54 7.32
C ARG A 148 18.42 10.81 6.58
N ARG A 149 18.12 10.91 5.29
CA ARG A 149 18.54 12.03 4.44
C ARG A 149 17.64 13.25 4.56
N PHE A 150 16.35 13.05 4.77
CA PHE A 150 15.34 14.11 4.69
C PHE A 150 14.48 14.29 5.95
N GLY A 151 14.60 13.40 6.93
CA GLY A 151 13.87 13.48 8.20
C GLY A 151 14.48 14.43 9.22
#